data_AF-L9X724-F1
#
_entry.id   AF-L9X724-F1
#
_cell.length_a   1.000
_cell.length_b   1.000
_cell.length_c   1.000
_cell.angle_alpha   90.00
_cell.angle_beta   90.00
_cell.angle_gamma   90.00
#
_symmetry.space_group_name_H-M   'P 1'
#
loop_
_entity.id
_entity.type
_entity.pdbx_description
1 polymer ?
#
loop_
_entity_poly.entity_id
_entity_poly.type
_entity_poly.pdbx_seq_one_letter_code
_entity_poly.pdbx_strand_id
1 'polypeptide(L)'
;MTTNRTHRGRGRTDEARGGSDDPRRSPPRSGTDLTRAQARAILDVGLTADDDEVRAAYRTRIKDVHPDNGGDKAAFLRVRAAYDRLSE
;
A
#
# COMPACT_ATOMS: atom_id res chain seq x y z
N MET A 1 -22.47 40.98 -41.85
CA MET A 1 -22.44 41.48 -40.46
C MET A 1 -21.57 40.54 -39.64
N THR A 2 -20.50 41.08 -39.06
CA THR A 2 -19.46 40.39 -38.31
C THR A 2 -19.70 40.57 -36.82
N THR A 3 -19.56 39.53 -36.00
CA THR A 3 -19.05 39.67 -34.62
C THR A 3 -18.44 38.36 -34.10
N ASN A 4 -17.18 38.48 -33.65
CA ASN A 4 -16.39 37.55 -32.86
C ASN A 4 -17.12 37.00 -31.61
N ARG A 5 -16.61 35.91 -31.01
CA ARG A 5 -15.63 35.97 -29.90
C ARG A 5 -15.63 34.71 -29.01
N THR A 6 -14.48 34.04 -29.03
CA THR A 6 -13.69 33.50 -27.89
C THR A 6 -14.41 33.03 -26.63
N HIS A 7 -14.21 31.75 -26.31
CA HIS A 7 -14.14 31.29 -24.92
C HIS A 7 -12.91 30.39 -24.77
N ARG A 8 -11.94 30.95 -24.04
CA ARG A 8 -10.74 30.33 -23.51
C ARG A 8 -11.07 29.90 -22.07
N GLY A 9 -10.87 28.64 -21.75
CA GLY A 9 -10.67 28.11 -20.39
C GLY A 9 -9.92 26.78 -20.56
N ARG A 10 -8.64 26.60 -20.22
CA ARG A 10 -7.96 26.77 -18.92
C ARG A 10 -8.70 26.13 -17.76
N GLY A 11 -8.73 24.80 -17.76
CA GLY A 11 -8.79 23.98 -16.54
C GLY A 11 -7.50 23.16 -16.48
N ARG A 12 -6.51 23.65 -15.73
CA ARG A 12 -5.43 22.82 -15.21
C ARG A 12 -6.00 22.11 -14.00
N THR A 13 -6.17 20.79 -14.05
CA THR A 13 -6.18 19.96 -12.85
C THR A 13 -4.87 19.18 -12.85
N ASP A 14 -4.01 19.65 -11.96
CA ASP A 14 -2.90 18.90 -11.40
C ASP A 14 -3.55 17.78 -10.57
N GLU A 15 -3.64 16.57 -11.12
CA GLU A 15 -4.13 15.43 -10.36
C GLU A 15 -3.21 14.22 -10.55
N ALA A 16 -2.51 13.95 -9.44
CA ALA A 16 -2.09 12.65 -8.97
C ALA A 16 -1.04 11.91 -9.82
N ARG A 17 0.21 12.23 -9.50
CA ARG A 17 1.22 11.18 -9.31
C ARG A 17 0.70 10.21 -8.25
N GLY A 18 0.14 9.08 -8.68
CA GLY A 18 -0.35 8.05 -7.77
C GLY A 18 -0.43 6.72 -8.50
N GLY A 19 0.56 5.87 -8.22
CA GLY A 19 0.52 4.41 -8.36
C GLY A 19 -0.19 3.85 -9.58
N SER A 20 0.60 3.43 -10.57
CA SER A 20 0.17 2.40 -11.51
C SER A 20 -0.01 1.07 -10.76
N ASP A 21 -1.07 0.95 -9.96
CA ASP A 21 -1.57 -0.34 -9.46
C ASP A 21 -2.31 -1.02 -10.62
N ASP A 22 -1.52 -1.65 -11.49
CA ASP A 22 -1.98 -2.45 -12.63
C ASP A 22 -2.84 -3.64 -12.13
N PRO A 23 -4.14 -3.69 -12.47
CA PRO A 23 -5.06 -4.67 -11.90
C PRO A 23 -5.05 -6.04 -12.62
N ARG A 24 -4.00 -6.39 -13.37
CA ARG A 24 -3.94 -7.64 -14.16
C ARG A 24 -2.88 -8.64 -13.72
N ARG A 25 -2.12 -8.37 -12.66
CA ARG A 25 -1.11 -9.31 -12.18
C ARG A 25 -1.73 -10.32 -11.20
N SER A 26 -1.71 -11.58 -11.62
CA SER A 26 -2.10 -12.79 -10.90
C SER A 26 -1.89 -12.72 -9.38
N PRO A 27 -2.70 -13.42 -8.57
CA PRO A 27 -2.50 -13.47 -7.12
C PRO A 27 -1.04 -13.82 -6.81
N PRO A 28 -0.33 -13.04 -5.98
CA PRO A 28 1.10 -13.23 -5.76
C PRO A 28 1.32 -14.62 -5.17
N ARG A 29 1.81 -15.52 -6.01
CA ARG A 29 2.35 -16.80 -5.59
C ARG A 29 3.82 -16.55 -5.31
N SER A 30 4.16 -16.54 -4.02
CA SER A 30 5.50 -16.30 -3.44
C SER A 30 5.77 -14.85 -3.04
N GLY A 31 6.28 -14.67 -1.81
CA GLY A 31 6.55 -13.39 -1.14
C GLY A 31 7.61 -12.49 -1.80
N THR A 32 8.01 -12.77 -3.03
CA THR A 32 9.06 -12.05 -3.78
C THR A 32 8.53 -10.82 -4.51
N ASP A 33 7.23 -10.78 -4.85
CA ASP A 33 6.62 -9.65 -5.54
C ASP A 33 6.10 -8.55 -4.60
N LEU A 34 6.24 -8.71 -3.28
CA LEU A 34 5.89 -7.66 -2.33
C LEU A 34 7.03 -6.64 -2.30
N THR A 35 6.79 -5.43 -2.80
CA THR A 35 7.79 -4.36 -2.70
C THR A 35 7.94 -3.93 -1.25
N ARG A 36 9.14 -3.44 -0.85
CA ARG A 36 9.33 -2.88 0.51
C ARG A 36 8.32 -1.75 0.80
N ALA A 37 7.94 -0.97 -0.21
CA ALA A 37 6.90 0.06 -0.07
C ALA A 37 5.51 -0.53 0.25
N GLN A 38 5.09 -1.59 -0.45
CA GLN A 38 3.83 -2.29 -0.16
C GLN A 38 3.86 -2.99 1.19
N ALA A 39 4.98 -3.59 1.57
CA ALA A 39 5.16 -4.20 2.89
C ALA A 39 4.99 -3.16 4.01
N ARG A 40 5.55 -1.96 3.82
CA ARG A 40 5.40 -0.84 4.76
C ARG A 40 3.95 -0.36 4.85
N ALA A 41 3.25 -0.26 3.73
CA ALA A 41 1.82 0.08 3.72
C ALA A 41 0.97 -0.98 4.44
N ILE A 42 1.30 -2.27 4.28
CA ILE A 42 0.60 -3.37 4.98
C ILE A 42 0.81 -3.28 6.49
N LEU A 43 2.00 -2.89 6.95
CA LEU A 43 2.32 -2.71 8.36
C LEU A 43 1.96 -1.33 8.92
N ASP A 44 1.55 -0.39 8.06
CA ASP A 44 1.33 1.04 8.37
C ASP A 44 2.53 1.68 9.05
N VAL A 45 3.70 1.46 8.46
CA VAL A 45 4.96 2.04 8.92
C VAL A 45 5.48 3.06 7.91
N GLY A 46 6.24 4.03 8.41
CA GLY A 46 6.84 5.07 7.58
C GLY A 46 7.83 4.53 6.54
N LEU A 47 8.07 5.32 5.49
CA LEU A 47 9.07 5.02 4.45
C LEU A 47 10.51 5.00 4.99
N THR A 48 10.74 5.54 6.17
CA THR A 48 12.02 5.57 6.87
C THR A 48 12.02 4.70 8.11
N ALA A 49 10.97 3.89 8.31
CA ALA A 49 10.84 3.09 9.52
C ALA A 49 11.99 2.08 9.65
N ASP A 50 12.58 2.04 10.83
CA ASP A 50 13.63 1.11 11.20
C ASP A 50 13.08 -0.29 11.53
N ASP A 51 13.95 -1.29 11.62
CA ASP A 51 13.56 -2.68 11.89
C ASP A 51 12.80 -2.83 13.23
N ASP A 52 13.15 -2.01 14.23
CA ASP A 52 12.46 -1.98 15.51
C ASP A 52 11.02 -1.46 15.40
N GLU A 53 10.81 -0.39 14.61
CA GLU A 53 9.47 0.15 14.31
C GLU A 53 8.64 -0.86 13.52
N VAL A 54 9.25 -1.53 12.54
CA VAL A 54 8.63 -2.61 11.76
C VAL A 54 8.18 -3.75 12.68
N ARG A 55 9.03 -4.17 13.62
CA ARG A 55 8.70 -5.24 14.58
C ARG A 55 7.61 -4.81 15.56
N ALA A 56 7.64 -3.57 16.05
CA ALA A 56 6.60 -3.02 16.92
C ALA A 56 5.24 -3.00 16.21
N ALA A 57 5.19 -2.48 14.99
CA ALA A 57 3.99 -2.43 14.17
C ALA A 57 3.46 -3.83 13.83
N TYR A 58 4.36 -4.77 13.51
CA TYR A 58 4.01 -6.17 13.29
C TYR A 58 3.31 -6.77 14.51
N ARG A 59 3.87 -6.60 15.73
CA ARG A 59 3.26 -7.13 16.96
C ARG A 59 1.88 -6.54 17.24
N THR A 60 1.70 -5.25 16.98
CA THR A 60 0.40 -4.58 17.14
C THR A 60 -0.63 -5.15 16.17
N ARG A 61 -0.28 -5.26 14.89
CA ARG A 61 -1.17 -5.84 13.87
C ARG A 61 -1.49 -7.30 14.10
N ILE A 62 -0.51 -8.10 14.52
CA ILE A 62 -0.72 -9.52 14.81
C ILE A 62 -1.77 -9.72 15.91
N LYS A 63 -1.77 -8.88 16.94
CA LYS A 63 -2.76 -8.93 18.01
C LYS A 63 -4.16 -8.57 17.50
N ASP A 64 -4.26 -7.61 16.58
CA ASP A 64 -5.51 -7.14 15.99
C ASP A 64 -6.12 -8.17 15.02
N VAL A 65 -5.30 -8.74 14.13
CA VAL A 65 -5.75 -9.70 13.11
C VAL A 65 -5.71 -11.16 13.59
N HIS A 66 -5.47 -11.41 14.88
CA HIS A 66 -5.21 -12.76 15.39
C HIS A 66 -6.44 -13.67 15.22
N PRO A 67 -6.32 -14.85 14.60
CA PRO A 67 -7.45 -15.74 14.37
C PRO A 67 -8.08 -16.29 15.66
N ASP A 68 -7.31 -16.38 16.74
CA ASP A 68 -7.77 -16.90 18.03
C ASP A 68 -8.78 -15.94 18.72
N ASN A 69 -8.75 -14.65 18.36
CA ASN A 69 -9.72 -13.66 18.84
C ASN A 69 -10.88 -13.43 17.84
N GLY A 70 -11.03 -14.30 16.84
CA GLY A 70 -11.99 -14.15 15.75
C GLY A 70 -11.47 -13.36 14.55
N GLY A 71 -10.15 -13.13 14.46
CA GLY A 71 -9.50 -12.51 13.30
C GLY A 71 -9.37 -13.44 12.09
N ASP A 72 -8.78 -12.91 11.02
CA ASP A 72 -8.67 -13.61 9.74
C ASP A 72 -7.26 -14.15 9.48
N LYS A 73 -7.17 -15.45 9.16
CA LYS A 73 -5.90 -16.12 8.86
C LYS A 73 -5.21 -15.55 7.61
N ALA A 74 -5.95 -15.10 6.60
CA ALA A 74 -5.34 -14.50 5.41
C ALA A 74 -4.77 -13.11 5.73
N ALA A 75 -5.42 -12.32 6.59
CA ALA A 75 -4.88 -11.06 7.11
C ALA A 75 -3.58 -11.28 7.89
N PHE A 76 -3.54 -12.28 8.78
CA PHE A 76 -2.32 -12.69 9.49
C PHE A 76 -1.18 -13.03 8.52
N LEU A 77 -1.45 -13.82 7.48
CA LEU A 77 -0.45 -14.20 6.49
C LEU A 77 0.09 -12.99 5.71
N ARG A 78 -0.76 -12.01 5.37
CA ARG A 78 -0.31 -10.77 4.70
C ARG A 78 0.62 -9.95 5.58
N VAL A 79 0.27 -9.77 6.87
CA VAL A 79 1.08 -9.05 7.85
C VAL A 79 2.44 -9.74 8.04
N ARG A 80 2.46 -11.08 8.11
CA ARG A 80 3.70 -11.86 8.18
C ARG A 80 4.56 -11.73 6.93
N ALA A 81 3.97 -11.82 5.74
CA ALA A 81 4.69 -11.64 4.48
C ALA A 81 5.31 -10.24 4.34
N ALA A 82 4.63 -9.22 4.84
CA ALA A 82 5.15 -7.86 4.88
C ALA A 82 6.34 -7.72 5.84
N TYR A 83 6.27 -8.30 7.03
CA TYR A 83 7.39 -8.31 7.99
C TYR A 83 8.62 -9.02 7.41
N ASP A 84 8.43 -10.23 6.90
CA ASP A 84 9.49 -11.05 6.29
C ASP A 84 10.24 -10.26 5.19
N ARG A 85 9.49 -9.55 4.35
CA ARG A 85 10.05 -8.71 3.27
C ARG A 85 10.89 -7.54 3.76
N LEU A 86 10.60 -7.00 4.94
CA LEU A 86 11.33 -5.87 5.53
C LEU A 86 12.49 -6.30 6.40
N SER A 87 12.45 -7.51 6.97
CA SER A 87 13.52 -8.09 7.78
C SER A 87 14.60 -8.84 6.99
N GLU A 88 14.40 -9.06 5.68
CA GLU A 88 15.41 -9.60 4.74
C GLU A 88 16.37 -8.52 4.20
#